data_AF-A0A7D5NCC3-F1
#
_entry.id   AF-A0A7D5NCC3-F1
#
_cell.length_a   1.000
_cell.length_b   1.000
_cell.length_c   1.000
_cell.angle_alpha   90.00
_cell.angle_beta   90.00
_cell.angle_gamma   90.00
#
_symmetry.space_group_name_H-M   'P 1'
#
loop_
_entity.id
_entity.type
_entity.pdbx_description
1 polymer ?
#
loop_
_entity_poly.entity_id
_entity_poly.type
_entity_poly.pdbx_seq_one_letter_code
_entity_poly.pdbx_strand_id
1 'polypeptide(L)'
;MPPELPESLREIAVLCGLDAALKLAAVYGGTEIFIPVRPDGPSAAVLRALLGEHAAAALIRAYPGHRLAIPRCVRLRRDQRDQAIIDAYTHGAPVRALARQHGLTTRQVRTILKRTPDAVSVEMGWQLRLF
;
A
#
# COMPACT_ATOMS: atom_id res chain seq x y z
N MET A 1 -5.96 6.38 11.73
CA MET A 1 -4.93 5.32 11.67
C MET A 1 -5.60 3.99 11.37
N PRO A 2 -5.25 3.24 10.31
CA PRO A 2 -6.00 2.05 9.89
C PRO A 2 -5.97 0.94 10.97
N PRO A 3 -7.09 0.26 11.26
CA PRO A 3 -7.16 -0.80 12.28
C PRO A 3 -6.38 -2.06 11.83
N GLU A 4 -6.29 -2.27 10.52
CA GLU A 4 -5.59 -3.38 9.85
C GLU A 4 -4.06 -3.37 10.04
N LEU A 5 -3.50 -2.26 10.54
CA LEU A 5 -2.06 -2.09 10.65
C LEU A 5 -1.49 -2.84 11.86
N PRO A 6 -0.46 -3.68 11.69
CA PRO A 6 0.25 -4.30 12.81
C PRO A 6 0.79 -3.25 13.79
N GLU A 7 0.85 -3.61 15.06
CA GLU A 7 1.26 -2.71 16.14
C GLU A 7 2.64 -2.09 15.92
N SER A 8 3.65 -2.89 15.56
CA SER A 8 4.99 -2.40 15.26
C SER A 8 5.02 -1.38 14.11
N LEU A 9 4.18 -1.55 13.10
CA LEU A 9 4.09 -0.60 12.00
C LEU A 9 3.26 0.64 12.36
N ARG A 10 2.33 0.51 13.31
CA ARG A 10 1.57 1.62 13.87
C ARG A 10 2.47 2.56 14.67
N GLU A 11 3.39 2.03 15.45
CA GLU A 11 4.41 2.83 16.16
C GLU A 11 5.26 3.62 15.17
N ILE A 12 5.78 2.96 14.14
CA ILE A 12 6.56 3.62 13.08
C ILE A 12 5.75 4.73 12.40
N ALA A 13 4.47 4.48 12.11
CA ALA A 13 3.61 5.47 11.47
C ALA A 13 3.23 6.64 12.37
N VAL A 14 3.12 6.45 13.69
CA VAL A 14 2.95 7.55 14.65
C VAL A 14 4.19 8.44 14.66
N LEU A 15 5.38 7.84 14.55
CA LEU A 15 6.66 8.57 14.57
C LEU A 15 7.00 9.27 13.25
N CYS A 16 6.77 8.59 12.13
CA CYS A 16 7.29 8.99 10.82
C CYS A 16 6.19 9.40 9.84
N GLY A 17 4.92 9.26 10.23
CA GLY A 17 3.76 9.39 9.35
C GLY A 17 3.36 8.07 8.69
N LEU A 18 2.07 7.96 8.38
CA LEU A 18 1.49 6.75 7.78
C LEU A 18 2.14 6.41 6.43
N ASP A 19 2.37 7.40 5.57
CA ASP A 19 2.97 7.19 4.25
C ASP A 19 4.38 6.57 4.33
N ALA A 20 5.22 7.05 5.24
CA ALA A 20 6.55 6.50 5.46
C ALA A 20 6.49 5.04 5.94
N ALA A 21 5.60 4.73 6.88
CA ALA A 21 5.40 3.36 7.34
C ALA A 21 4.91 2.43 6.22
N LEU A 22 3.99 2.89 5.37
CA LEU A 22 3.52 2.12 4.22
C LEU A 22 4.63 1.89 3.19
N LYS A 23 5.48 2.89 2.92
CA LYS A 23 6.67 2.75 2.07
C LYS A 23 7.66 1.72 2.61
N LEU A 24 7.93 1.74 3.91
CA LEU A 24 8.75 0.71 4.57
C LEU A 24 8.14 -0.67 4.40
N ALA A 25 6.85 -0.81 4.69
CA ALA A 25 6.15 -2.07 4.53
C ALA A 25 6.14 -2.54 3.07
N ALA A 26 6.07 -1.64 2.09
CA ALA A 26 6.09 -1.95 0.66
C ALA A 26 7.46 -2.46 0.18
N VAL A 27 8.56 -1.85 0.63
CA VAL A 27 9.93 -2.19 0.19
C VAL A 27 10.52 -3.34 1.02
N TYR A 28 10.38 -3.28 2.34
CA TYR A 28 11.06 -4.17 3.29
C TYR A 28 10.12 -5.15 4.00
N GLY A 29 8.85 -5.23 3.60
CA GLY A 29 7.87 -6.12 4.22
C GLY A 29 8.35 -7.58 4.28
N GLY A 30 8.39 -8.15 5.48
CA GLY A 30 8.86 -9.51 5.75
C GLY A 30 10.36 -9.65 5.91
N THR A 31 11.06 -8.53 6.11
CA THR A 31 12.49 -8.48 6.38
C THR A 31 12.76 -7.66 7.64
N GLU A 32 14.00 -7.71 8.11
CA GLU A 32 14.50 -6.81 9.15
C GLU A 32 15.38 -5.73 8.50
N ILE A 33 15.18 -4.48 8.92
CA ILE A 33 16.02 -3.37 8.50
C ILE A 33 16.88 -2.90 9.68
N PHE A 34 18.15 -2.61 9.39
CA PHE A 34 19.02 -1.96 10.36
C PHE A 34 18.84 -0.45 10.30
N ILE A 35 18.62 0.17 11.46
CA ILE A 35 18.52 1.62 11.58
C ILE A 35 19.90 2.19 11.95
N PRO A 36 20.49 3.05 11.12
CA PRO A 36 21.83 3.57 11.35
C PRO A 36 21.87 4.45 12.60
N VAL A 37 22.99 4.39 13.33
CA VAL A 37 23.24 5.29 14.47
C VAL A 37 23.63 6.69 14.00
N ARG A 38 24.38 6.78 12.88
CA ARG A 38 24.84 8.05 12.32
C ARG A 38 23.88 8.54 11.24
N PRO A 39 23.37 9.78 11.34
CA PRO A 39 22.43 10.32 10.37
C PRO A 39 23.10 10.60 9.01
N ASP A 40 24.41 10.76 8.92
CA ASP A 40 25.06 11.15 7.66
C ASP A 40 25.65 9.98 6.86
N GLY A 41 25.40 8.74 7.32
CA GLY A 41 25.92 7.54 6.68
C GLY A 41 25.15 7.12 5.41
N PRO A 42 25.72 6.20 4.60
CA PRO A 42 25.07 5.70 3.38
C PRO A 42 23.73 5.01 3.66
N SER A 43 23.63 4.24 4.75
CA SER A 43 22.35 3.61 5.15
C SER A 43 21.28 4.65 5.52
N ALA A 44 21.67 5.78 6.10
CA ALA A 44 20.75 6.87 6.42
C ALA A 44 20.29 7.59 5.15
N ALA A 45 21.18 7.74 4.16
CA ALA A 45 20.83 8.29 2.86
C ALA A 45 19.80 7.42 2.12
N VAL A 46 19.89 6.09 2.22
CA VAL A 46 18.87 5.17 1.67
C VAL A 46 17.51 5.39 2.34
N LEU A 47 17.48 5.51 3.67
CA LEU A 47 16.23 5.78 4.39
C LEU A 47 15.64 7.14 4.03
N ARG A 48 16.46 8.19 3.87
CA ARG A 48 16.02 9.50 3.41
C ARG A 48 15.45 9.46 2.00
N ALA A 49 16.12 8.77 1.07
CA ALA A 49 15.66 8.65 -0.30
C ALA A 49 14.30 7.93 -0.37
N LEU A 50 14.07 6.95 0.51
CA LEU A 50 12.82 6.22 0.57
C LEU A 50 11.69 6.99 1.28
N LEU A 51 11.97 7.58 2.44
CA LEU A 51 10.94 8.11 3.36
C LEU A 51 10.81 9.62 3.31
N GLY A 52 11.80 10.32 2.75
CA GLY A 52 11.98 11.76 2.91
C GLY A 52 12.78 12.11 4.17
N GLU A 53 13.29 13.34 4.19
CA GLU A 53 14.22 13.84 5.21
C GLU A 53 13.65 13.72 6.63
N HIS A 54 12.45 14.28 6.86
CA HIS A 54 11.85 14.36 8.18
C HIS A 54 11.51 12.98 8.77
N ALA A 55 10.92 12.11 7.96
CA ALA A 55 10.52 10.76 8.38
C ALA A 55 11.74 9.87 8.67
N ALA A 56 12.76 9.91 7.81
CA ALA A 56 14.00 9.17 8.04
C ALA A 56 14.72 9.66 9.31
N ALA A 57 14.79 10.98 9.51
CA ALA A 57 15.41 11.55 10.71
C ALA A 57 14.65 11.17 11.99
N ALA A 58 13.31 11.16 11.95
CA ALA A 58 12.49 10.71 13.07
C ALA A 58 12.75 9.23 13.41
N LEU A 59 12.79 8.37 12.39
CA LEU A 59 13.06 6.94 12.55
C LEU A 59 14.46 6.67 13.14
N ILE A 60 15.48 7.35 12.61
CA ILE A 60 16.87 7.22 13.06
C ILE A 60 17.04 7.68 14.52
N ARG A 61 16.38 8.79 14.90
CA ARG A 61 16.41 9.27 16.29
C ARG A 61 15.69 8.33 17.25
N ALA A 62 14.60 7.71 16.82
CA ALA A 62 13.78 6.84 17.67
C ALA A 62 14.42 5.46 17.90
N TYR A 63 15.09 4.89 16.89
CA TYR A 63 15.60 3.51 16.94
C TYR A 63 17.08 3.38 16.52
N PRO A 64 18.01 4.22 16.99
CA PRO A 64 19.41 4.17 16.55
C PRO A 64 20.02 2.80 16.86
N GLY A 65 20.65 2.18 15.86
CA GLY A 65 21.34 0.89 16.00
C GLY A 65 20.44 -0.34 16.12
N HIS A 66 19.12 -0.16 16.07
CA HIS A 66 18.18 -1.28 16.19
C HIS A 66 17.98 -2.00 14.86
N ARG A 67 17.55 -3.26 14.94
CA ARG A 67 16.99 -4.01 13.82
C ARG A 67 15.48 -4.07 13.98
N LEU A 68 14.76 -3.44 13.05
CA LEU A 68 13.31 -3.41 13.07
C LEU A 68 12.75 -4.45 12.11
N ALA A 69 11.95 -5.37 12.63
CA ALA A 69 11.19 -6.31 11.82
C ALA A 69 10.00 -5.59 11.17
N ILE A 70 10.00 -5.53 9.83
CA ILE A 70 8.95 -4.85 9.08
C ILE A 70 7.90 -5.89 8.64
N PRO A 71 6.64 -5.77 9.07
CA PRO A 71 5.61 -6.74 8.69
C PRO A 71 5.27 -6.65 7.19
N ARG A 72 4.89 -7.78 6.58
CA ARG A 72 4.55 -7.86 5.14
C ARG A 72 3.29 -7.08 4.74
N CYS A 73 2.43 -6.76 5.69
CA CYS A 73 1.16 -6.06 5.47
C CYS A 73 0.34 -6.62 4.29
N VAL A 74 0.31 -7.96 4.15
CA VAL A 74 -0.29 -8.66 2.99
C VAL A 74 -1.75 -8.25 2.78
N ARG A 75 -2.52 -8.16 3.87
CA ARG A 75 -3.93 -7.74 3.82
C ARG A 75 -4.07 -6.30 3.35
N LEU A 76 -3.33 -5.38 3.95
CA LEU A 76 -3.31 -3.98 3.55
C LEU A 76 -2.90 -3.76 2.08
N ARG A 77 -1.87 -4.46 1.60
CA ARG A 77 -1.45 -4.39 0.18
C ARG A 77 -2.54 -4.93 -0.74
N ARG A 78 -3.22 -6.00 -0.33
CA ARG A 78 -4.35 -6.54 -1.07
C ARG A 78 -5.49 -5.54 -1.12
N ASP A 79 -5.83 -4.91 0.00
CA ASP A 79 -6.92 -3.94 0.10
C ASP A 79 -6.61 -2.69 -0.76
N GLN A 80 -5.36 -2.21 -0.74
CA GLN A 80 -4.91 -1.11 -1.61
C GLN A 80 -5.02 -1.46 -3.09
N ARG A 81 -4.61 -2.67 -3.49
CA ARG A 81 -4.75 -3.15 -4.86
C ARG A 81 -6.23 -3.24 -5.26
N ASP A 82 -7.05 -3.83 -4.38
CA ASP A 82 -8.47 -4.02 -4.61
C ASP A 82 -9.17 -2.66 -4.76
N GLN A 83 -8.82 -1.66 -3.94
CA GLN A 83 -9.29 -0.28 -4.07
C GLN A 83 -8.85 0.36 -5.39
N ALA A 84 -7.58 0.23 -5.78
CA ALA A 84 -7.09 0.77 -7.06
C ALA A 84 -7.82 0.16 -8.27
N ILE A 85 -8.18 -1.13 -8.20
CA ILE A 85 -8.98 -1.82 -9.22
C ILE A 85 -10.40 -1.22 -9.27
N ILE A 86 -11.02 -0.99 -8.11
CA ILE A 86 -12.37 -0.39 -8.00
C ILE A 86 -12.37 1.04 -8.56
N ASP A 87 -11.39 1.85 -8.18
CA ASP A 87 -11.28 3.24 -8.63
C ASP A 87 -11.09 3.28 -10.15
N ALA A 88 -10.15 2.50 -10.70
CA ALA A 88 -9.91 2.45 -12.14
C ALA A 88 -11.14 1.94 -12.92
N TYR A 89 -11.88 0.97 -12.38
CA TYR A 89 -13.14 0.50 -12.98
C TYR A 89 -14.21 1.60 -12.99
N THR A 90 -14.35 2.34 -11.88
CA THR A 90 -15.27 3.48 -11.76
C THR A 90 -14.96 4.58 -12.77
N HIS A 91 -13.68 4.73 -13.15
CA HIS A 91 -13.23 5.65 -14.21
C HIS A 91 -13.30 5.04 -15.63
N GLY A 92 -14.00 3.90 -15.81
CA GLY A 92 -14.28 3.30 -17.12
C GLY A 92 -13.24 2.30 -17.63
N ALA A 93 -12.25 1.91 -16.82
CA ALA A 93 -11.26 0.91 -17.25
C ALA A 93 -11.93 -0.46 -17.47
N PRO A 94 -11.70 -1.12 -18.62
CA PRO A 94 -12.35 -2.41 -18.90
C PRO A 94 -11.74 -3.52 -18.05
N VAL A 95 -12.59 -4.44 -17.56
CA VAL A 95 -12.22 -5.57 -16.68
C VAL A 95 -11.01 -6.37 -17.20
N ARG A 96 -10.92 -6.58 -18.51
CA ARG A 96 -9.79 -7.29 -19.15
C ARG A 96 -8.45 -6.58 -18.99
N ALA A 97 -8.45 -5.24 -19.04
CA ALA A 97 -7.25 -4.44 -18.88
C ALA A 97 -6.78 -4.47 -17.42
N LEU A 98 -7.72 -4.33 -16.47
CA LEU A 98 -7.44 -4.44 -15.04
C LEU A 98 -6.89 -5.82 -14.67
N ALA A 99 -7.51 -6.89 -15.21
CA ALA A 99 -7.04 -8.26 -15.04
C ALA A 99 -5.57 -8.42 -15.49
N ARG A 100 -5.24 -7.92 -16.69
CA ARG A 100 -3.87 -7.97 -17.22
C ARG A 100 -2.90 -7.10 -16.41
N GLN A 101 -3.28 -5.88 -16.05
CA GLN A 101 -2.45 -4.93 -15.30
C GLN A 101 -2.07 -5.45 -13.92
N HIS A 102 -3.00 -6.12 -13.23
CA HIS A 102 -2.80 -6.60 -11.86
C HIS A 102 -2.47 -8.10 -11.77
N GLY A 103 -2.30 -8.79 -12.91
CA GLY A 103 -2.00 -10.23 -12.95
C GLY A 103 -3.11 -11.10 -12.38
N LEU A 104 -4.38 -10.72 -12.58
CA LEU A 104 -5.56 -11.42 -12.06
C LEU A 104 -6.40 -12.01 -13.18
N THR A 105 -7.26 -12.96 -12.82
CA THR A 105 -8.32 -13.41 -13.73
C THR A 105 -9.46 -12.40 -13.76
N THR A 106 -10.18 -12.33 -14.88
CA THR A 106 -11.39 -11.51 -14.99
C THR A 106 -12.45 -11.90 -13.94
N ARG A 107 -12.51 -13.19 -13.56
CA ARG A 107 -13.32 -13.66 -12.43
C ARG A 107 -12.91 -13.00 -11.12
N GLN A 108 -11.61 -12.99 -10.79
CA GLN A 108 -11.14 -12.36 -9.55
C GLN A 108 -11.41 -10.86 -9.52
N VAL A 109 -11.20 -10.15 -10.64
CA VAL A 109 -11.54 -8.73 -10.74
C VAL A 109 -13.03 -8.52 -10.47
N ARG A 110 -13.92 -9.29 -11.09
CA ARG A 110 -15.37 -9.22 -10.80
C ARG A 110 -15.70 -9.55 -9.34
N THR A 111 -15.00 -10.50 -8.72
CA THR A 111 -15.16 -10.79 -7.28
C THR A 111 -14.75 -9.60 -6.41
N ILE A 112 -13.68 -8.89 -6.76
CA ILE A 112 -13.23 -7.67 -6.06
C ILE A 112 -14.30 -6.58 -6.18
N LEU A 113 -14.78 -6.31 -7.40
CA LEU A 113 -15.80 -5.29 -7.65
C LEU A 113 -17.11 -5.54 -6.88
N LYS A 114 -17.47 -6.80 -6.63
CA LYS A 114 -18.65 -7.19 -5.84
C LYS A 114 -18.51 -7.01 -4.33
N ARG A 115 -17.30 -6.79 -3.80
CA ARG A 115 -17.06 -6.65 -2.34
C ARG A 115 -17.30 -5.22 -1.86
N THR A 116 -17.31 -4.26 -2.77
CA THR A 116 -17.77 -2.91 -2.52
C THR A 116 -19.30 -2.93 -2.51
N PRO A 117 -19.98 -2.37 -1.50
CA PRO A 117 -21.44 -2.21 -1.56
C PRO A 117 -21.82 -1.50 -2.86
N ASP A 118 -22.86 -1.99 -3.53
CA ASP A 118 -23.37 -1.48 -4.80
C ASP A 118 -23.58 0.04 -4.76
N ALA A 119 -22.60 0.81 -5.21
CA ALA A 119 -22.76 2.22 -5.55
C ALA A 119 -22.70 2.45 -7.06
N VAL A 120 -22.45 1.42 -7.89
CA VAL A 120 -22.25 1.59 -9.34
C VAL A 120 -22.89 0.47 -10.17
N SER A 121 -24.06 0.00 -9.75
CA SER A 121 -24.89 -0.93 -10.55
C SER A 121 -25.98 -0.22 -11.36
N VAL A 122 -25.96 1.11 -11.48
CA VAL A 122 -26.93 1.84 -12.30
C VAL A 122 -26.17 2.61 -13.38
N GLU A 123 -26.62 2.50 -14.64
CA GLU A 123 -26.22 3.31 -15.80
C GLU A 123 -25.14 2.82 -16.80
N MET A 124 -24.77 1.54 -16.92
CA MET A 124 -24.01 1.11 -18.14
C MET A 124 -24.42 -0.23 -18.75
N GLY A 125 -25.41 -0.92 -18.18
CA GLY A 125 -25.86 -2.23 -18.65
C GLY A 125 -27.03 -2.23 -19.66
N TRP A 126 -27.69 -1.09 -19.87
CA TRP A 126 -28.98 -1.05 -20.60
C TRP A 126 -28.90 -0.48 -22.02
N GLN A 127 -27.71 -0.08 -22.51
CA GLN A 127 -27.61 0.61 -23.81
C GLN A 127 -27.09 -0.26 -24.97
N LEU A 128 -26.93 -1.58 -24.79
CA LEU A 128 -26.47 -2.50 -25.83
C LEU A 128 -27.49 -3.61 -26.17
N ARG A 129 -28.79 -3.28 -26.11
CA ARG A 129 -29.88 -4.10 -26.67
C ARG A 129 -30.80 -3.30 -27.60
N LEU A 130 -30.22 -2.48 -28.47
CA LEU A 130 -30.91 -2.04 -29.68
C LEU A 130 -29.89 -2.13 -30.83
N PHE A 131 -30.38 -2.72 -31.93
CA PHE A 131 -29.69 -3.23 -33.12
C PHE A 131 -29.17 -4.66 -33.03
#